data_AF-A0A9P6ZRN4-F1
#
_entry.id   AF-A0A9P6ZRN4-F1
#
_cell.length_a   1.000
_cell.length_b   1.000
_cell.length_c   1.000
_cell.angle_alpha   90.00
_cell.angle_beta   90.00
_cell.angle_gamma   90.00
#
_symmetry.space_group_name_H-M   'P 1'
#
loop_
_entity.id
_entity.type
_entity.pdbx_description
1 polymer ?
#
loop_
_entity_poly.entity_id
_entity_poly.type
_entity_poly.pdbx_seq_one_letter_code
_entity_poly.pdbx_strand_id
1 'polypeptide(L)' 'TLSPVQHRFCLSTVHSLKKLEDASAFVHPVDPVALNIPHYPTIIKTPMDLSTIECKLMASNP' A
#
# COMPACT_ATOMS: atom_id res chain seq x y z
N THR A 1 -8.03 -16.94 9.17
CA THR A 1 -8.07 -16.73 7.70
C THR A 1 -9.19 -15.75 7.40
N LEU A 2 -9.04 -14.83 6.44
CA LEU A 2 -10.11 -13.89 6.07
C LEU A 2 -11.24 -14.66 5.39
N SER A 3 -12.50 -14.34 5.69
CA SER A 3 -13.60 -14.89 4.90
C SER A 3 -13.57 -14.30 3.48
N PRO A 4 -14.15 -14.97 2.47
CA PRO A 4 -14.21 -14.43 1.11
C PRO A 4 -14.89 -13.05 1.04
N VAL A 5 -15.84 -12.76 1.95
CA VAL A 5 -16.50 -11.46 2.05
C VAL A 5 -15.53 -10.40 2.58
N GLN A 6 -14.77 -10.71 3.63
CA GLN A 6 -13.78 -9.81 4.19
C GLN A 6 -12.66 -9.51 3.20
N HIS A 7 -12.19 -10.53 2.46
CA HIS A 7 -11.16 -10.35 1.42
C HIS A 7 -11.61 -9.38 0.32
N ARG A 8 -12.80 -9.57 -0.24
CA ARG A 8 -13.38 -8.64 -1.22
C ARG A 8 -13.57 -7.23 -0.67
N PHE A 9 -14.01 -7.13 0.59
CA PHE A 9 -14.15 -5.85 1.26
C PHE A 9 -12.80 -5.12 1.37
N CYS A 10 -11.75 -5.79 1.86
CA CYS A 10 -10.41 -5.22 1.95
C CYS A 10 -9.89 -4.73 0.60
N LEU A 11 -10.06 -5.53 -0.47
CA LEU A 11 -9.62 -5.14 -1.82
C LEU A 11 -10.35 -3.87 -2.30
N SER A 12 -11.68 -3.82 -2.14
CA SER A 12 -12.50 -2.64 -2.48
C SER A 12 -12.10 -1.40 -1.67
N THR A 13 -11.78 -1.57 -0.39
CA THR A 13 -11.30 -0.47 0.47
C THR A 13 -9.98 0.08 -0.05
N VAL A 14 -9.01 -0.77 -0.41
CA VAL A 14 -7.73 -0.31 -0.96
C VAL A 14 -7.92 0.44 -2.28
N HIS A 15 -8.79 -0.05 -3.16
CA HIS A 15 -9.13 0.66 -4.41
C HIS A 15 -9.79 2.01 -4.16
N SER A 16 -10.63 2.12 -3.13
CA SER A 16 -11.27 3.38 -2.75
C SER A 16 -10.26 4.38 -2.17
N LEU A 17 -9.34 3.91 -1.32
CA LEU A 17 -8.27 4.73 -0.74
C LEU A 17 -7.37 5.32 -1.82
N LYS A 18 -7.00 4.55 -2.84
CA LYS A 18 -6.16 5.02 -3.97
C LYS A 18 -6.78 6.16 -4.79
N LYS A 19 -8.10 6.38 -4.69
CA LYS A 19 -8.84 7.41 -5.44
C LYS A 19 -9.04 8.72 -4.67
N LEU A 20 -8.71 8.76 -3.38
CA LEU A 20 -8.81 9.99 -2.60
C LEU A 20 -7.81 11.02 -3.12
N GLU A 21 -8.15 12.31 -3.07
CA GLU A 21 -7.27 13.40 -3.53
C GLU A 21 -5.94 13.38 -2.78
N ASP A 22 -5.98 13.09 -1.48
CA ASP A 22 -4.79 13.03 -0.61
C ASP A 22 -4.01 11.71 -0.72
N ALA A 23 -4.43 10.78 -1.58
CA ALA A 23 -3.82 9.45 -1.66
C ALA A 23 -2.47 9.45 -2.36
N SER A 24 -2.15 10.49 -3.15
CA SER A 24 -1.01 10.52 -4.07
C SER A 24 0.32 10.08 -3.44
N ALA A 25 0.62 10.53 -2.22
CA ALA A 25 1.84 10.19 -1.49
C ALA A 25 1.93 8.71 -1.02
N PHE A 26 0.82 7.98 -1.07
CA PHE A 26 0.70 6.60 -0.57
C PHE A 26 0.43 5.57 -1.67
N VAL A 27 0.25 6.00 -2.93
CA VAL A 27 -0.09 5.08 -4.04
C VAL A 27 1.08 4.16 -4.38
N HIS A 28 2.30 4.67 -4.31
CA HIS A 28 3.53 3.97 -4.68
C HIS A 28 4.54 3.95 -3.52
N PRO A 29 5.52 3.04 -3.55
CA PRO A 29 6.61 3.05 -2.57
C PRO A 29 7.28 4.43 -2.53
N VAL A 30 7.66 4.87 -1.33
CA VAL A 30 8.49 6.07 -1.19
C VAL A 30 9.80 5.86 -1.92
N ASP A 31 10.17 6.80 -2.79
CA ASP A 31 11.47 6.84 -3.47
C ASP A 31 12.41 7.79 -2.72
N PRO A 32 13.37 7.27 -1.91
CA PRO A 32 14.25 8.11 -1.11
C PRO A 32 15.25 8.91 -1.95
N VAL A 33 15.55 8.44 -3.16
CA VAL A 33 16.49 9.09 -4.08
C VAL A 33 15.81 10.27 -4.75
N ALA A 34 14.63 10.06 -5.34
CA ALA A 34 13.87 11.13 -6.00
C ALA A 34 13.48 12.24 -5.03
N LEU A 35 13.18 11.89 -3.77
CA LEU A 35 12.80 12.85 -2.72
C LEU A 35 13.99 13.42 -1.94
N ASN A 36 15.22 13.00 -2.23
CA ASN A 36 16.44 13.43 -1.53
C ASN A 36 16.38 13.25 0.00
N ILE A 37 15.86 12.10 0.45
CA ILE A 37 15.72 11.72 1.87
C ILE A 37 16.53 10.44 2.16
N PRO A 38 17.87 10.48 2.12
CA PRO A 38 18.72 9.29 2.15
C PRO A 38 18.62 8.46 3.43
N HIS A 39 18.12 9.05 4.52
CA HIS A 39 17.92 8.38 5.81
C HIS A 39 16.58 7.63 5.90
N TYR A 40 15.72 7.69 4.89
CA TYR A 40 14.44 6.98 4.89
C TYR A 40 14.58 5.47 5.22
N PRO A 41 15.45 4.68 4.55
CA PRO A 41 15.59 3.25 4.88
C PRO A 41 16.24 2.99 6.26
N THR A 42 16.94 3.97 6.84
CA THR A 42 17.52 3.82 8.18
C THR A 42 16.49 4.10 9.29
N ILE A 43 15.43 4.86 9.00
CA ILE A 43 14.36 5.20 9.94
C ILE A 43 13.16 4.26 9.74
N ILE A 44 12.70 4.11 8.50
CA ILE A 44 11.55 3.28 8.13
C ILE A 44 12.03 1.88 7.77
N LYS A 45 11.87 0.94 8.72
CA LYS A 45 12.37 -0.44 8.58
C LYS A 45 11.50 -1.36 7.74
N THR A 46 10.21 -1.04 7.63
CA THR A 46 9.22 -1.84 6.90
C THR A 46 8.41 -0.92 5.99
N PRO A 47 8.97 -0.50 4.85
CA PRO A 47 8.27 0.38 3.92
C PRO A 47 7.01 -0.29 3.37
N MET A 48 5.98 0.51 3.08
CA MET A 48 4.70 0.06 2.55
C MET A 48 4.02 1.18 1.77
N ASP A 49 3.13 0.79 0.86
CA ASP A 49 2.29 1.67 0.04
C ASP A 49 1.03 0.90 -0.42
N LEU A 50 0.04 1.63 -0.95
CA LEU A 50 -1.25 1.06 -1.35
C LEU A 50 -1.12 0.07 -2.52
N SER A 51 -0.19 0.26 -3.46
CA SER A 51 0.04 -0.71 -4.54
C SER A 51 0.64 -2.02 -4.03
N THR A 52 1.54 -1.96 -3.04
CA THR A 52 2.09 -3.15 -2.39
C THR A 52 1.01 -3.89 -1.58
N ILE A 53 0.12 -3.18 -0.87
CA ILE A 53 -1.00 -3.80 -0.14
C ILE A 53 -1.96 -4.49 -1.11
N GLU A 54 -2.33 -3.82 -2.20
CA GLU A 54 -3.18 -4.40 -3.25
C GLU A 54 -2.58 -5.69 -3.81
N CYS A 55 -1.29 -5.66 -4.19
CA CYS A 55 -0.58 -6.83 -4.70
C CYS A 55 -0.60 -8.00 -3.70
N LYS A 56 -0.39 -7.74 -2.41
CA LYS A 56 -0.46 -8.75 -1.36
C LYS A 56 -1.86 -9.34 -1.20
N LEU A 57 -2.90 -8.51 -1.25
CA LEU A 57 -4.29 -8.99 -1.18
C LEU A 57 -4.65 -9.84 -2.40
N MET A 58 -4.21 -9.44 -3.61
CA MET A 58 -4.43 -10.22 -4.84
C MET A 58 -3.68 -11.55 -4.84
N ALA A 59 -2.47 -11.60 -4.27
CA ALA A 59 -1.70 -12.83 -4.14
C ALA A 59 -2.20 -13.75 -3.01
N SER A 60 -2.98 -13.21 -2.07
CA SER A 60 -3.58 -14.00 -0.98
C SER A 60 -4.79 -14.78 -1.49
N ASN A 61 -4.81 -16.09 -1.24
CA ASN A 61 -5.97 -16.94 -1.47
C ASN A 61 -6.80 -16.98 -0.17
N PRO A 62 -8.03 -16.42 -0.14
CA PRO A 62 -8.86 -16.40 1.06
C PRO A 62 -9.33 -17.79 1.52
#